data_AF-S5NF57-F1
#
_entry.id   AF-S5NF57-F1
#
_cell.length_a   1.000
_cell.length_b   1.000
_cell.length_c   1.000
_cell.angle_alpha   90.00
_cell.angle_beta   90.00
_cell.angle_gamma   90.00
#
_symmetry.space_group_name_H-M   'P 1'
#
loop_
_entity.id
_entity.type
_entity.pdbx_description
1 polymer ?
#
loop_
_entity_poly.entity_id
_entity_poly.type
_entity_poly.pdbx_seq_one_letter_code
_entity_poly.pdbx_strand_id
1 'polypeptide(L)' 'MQTAKNNGITKDEIAEIITQLAFYVGWPNAWSAFNVAKKVWDD' A
#
# COMPACT_ATOMS: atom_id res chain seq x y z
N MET A 1 2.12 4.53 6.73
CA MET A 1 2.51 3.15 6.34
C MET A 1 3.37 2.47 7.40
N GLN A 2 4.36 3.13 8.02
CA GLN A 2 5.14 2.51 9.12
C GLN A 2 4.26 2.04 10.29
N THR A 3 3.28 2.86 10.71
CA THR A 3 2.31 2.46 11.75
C THR A 3 1.50 1.23 11.34
N ALA A 4 1.14 1.10 10.06
CA ALA A 4 0.41 -0.07 9.56
C ALA A 4 1.24 -1.34 9.69
N LYS A 5 2.51 -1.30 9.26
CA LYS A 5 3.46 -2.42 9.42
C LYS A 5 3.69 -2.78 10.89
N ASN A 6 3.88 -1.77 11.75
CA ASN A 6 4.07 -1.98 13.20
C ASN A 6 2.84 -2.61 13.86
N ASN A 7 1.64 -2.35 13.32
CA ASN A 7 0.39 -2.96 13.77
C ASN A 7 0.13 -4.35 13.16
N GLY A 8 1.11 -4.93 12.45
CA GLY A 8 1.04 -6.28 11.91
C GLY A 8 0.40 -6.41 10.53
N ILE A 9 0.11 -5.30 9.84
CA ILE A 9 -0.41 -5.37 8.46
C ILE A 9 0.65 -5.97 7.53
N THR A 10 0.26 -7.02 6.82
CA THR A 10 1.08 -7.78 5.89
C THR A 10 1.25 -7.06 4.55
N LYS A 11 2.22 -7.54 3.76
CA LYS A 11 2.49 -7.03 2.41
C LYS A 11 1.30 -7.25 1.47
N ASP A 12 0.60 -8.36 1.61
CA ASP A 12 -0.54 -8.69 0.75
C ASP A 12 -1.75 -7.82 1.09
N GLU A 13 -2.05 -7.64 2.38
CA GLU A 13 -3.14 -6.77 2.83
C GLU A 13 -2.96 -5.32 2.36
N ILE A 14 -1.74 -4.76 2.48
CA ILE A 14 -1.52 -3.39 1.99
C ILE A 14 -1.62 -3.30 0.46
N ALA A 15 -1.22 -4.35 -0.27
CA ALA A 15 -1.38 -4.40 -1.72
C ALA A 15 -2.86 -4.45 -2.13
N GLU A 16 -3.68 -5.22 -1.42
CA GLU A 16 -5.13 -5.27 -1.63
C GLU A 16 -5.80 -3.93 -1.33
N ILE A 17 -5.47 -3.29 -0.21
CA ILE A 17 -6.02 -1.97 0.16
C ILE A 17 -5.71 -0.93 -0.91
N ILE A 18 -4.45 -0.86 -1.39
CA ILE A 18 -4.06 0.10 -2.43
C ILE A 18 -4.74 -0.23 -3.76
N THR A 19 -4.88 -1.52 -4.10
CA THR A 19 -5.59 -1.96 -5.31
C THR A 19 -7.07 -1.57 -5.24
N GLN A 20 -7.71 -1.76 -4.10
CA GLN A 20 -9.11 -1.34 -3.89
C GLN A 20 -9.25 0.17 -4.02
N LEU A 21 -8.33 0.95 -3.42
CA LEU A 21 -8.32 2.40 -3.53
C LEU A 21 -8.16 2.89 -4.98
N ALA A 22 -7.45 2.15 -5.83
CA ALA A 22 -7.30 2.51 -7.24
C ALA A 22 -8.64 2.68 -7.97
N PHE A 23 -9.68 1.94 -7.59
CA PHE A 23 -11.02 2.08 -8.15
C PHE A 23 -11.73 3.38 -7.72
N TYR A 24 -11.35 3.94 -6.56
CA TYR A 24 -11.96 5.17 -6.02
C TYR A 24 -11.17 6.43 -6.35
N VAL A 25 -9.83 6.34 -6.38
CA VAL A 25 -8.93 7.50 -6.57
C VAL A 25 -8.14 7.47 -7.87
N GLY A 26 -8.32 6.42 -8.68
CA GLY A 26 -7.61 6.21 -9.95
C GLY A 26 -6.23 5.56 -9.78
N TRP A 27 -5.82 4.83 -10.82
CA TRP A 27 -4.53 4.14 -10.88
C TRP A 27 -3.29 5.04 -10.71
N PRO A 28 -3.22 6.29 -11.21
CA PRO A 28 -2.06 7.15 -11.00
C PRO A 28 -1.76 7.43 -9.52
N ASN A 29 -2.80 7.65 -8.72
CA ASN A 29 -2.67 7.89 -7.28
C ASN A 29 -2.29 6.59 -6.53
N ALA A 30 -2.88 5.46 -6.92
CA ALA A 30 -2.54 4.16 -6.35
C ALA A 30 -1.08 3.79 -6.62
N TRP A 31 -0.53 4.08 -7.81
CA TRP A 31 0.87 3.82 -8.15
C TRP A 31 1.83 4.62 -7.27
N SER A 32 1.50 5.87 -6.98
CA SER A 32 2.25 6.68 -6.01
C SER A 32 2.29 6.01 -4.63
N ALA A 33 1.15 5.50 -4.16
CA ALA A 33 1.08 4.76 -2.90
C ALA A 33 1.87 3.44 -2.93
N PHE A 34 1.81 2.67 -4.02
CA PHE A 34 2.59 1.43 -4.18
C PHE A 34 4.09 1.67 -4.08
N ASN A 35 4.63 2.76 -4.65
CA ASN A 35 6.05 3.09 -4.54
C ASN A 35 6.49 3.34 -3.09
N VAL A 36 5.62 3.92 -2.26
CA VAL A 36 5.88 4.11 -0.83
C VAL A 36 5.74 2.79 -0.08
N ALA A 37 4.70 2.00 -0.38
CA ALA A 37 4.49 0.69 0.23
C ALA A 37 5.67 -0.24 -0.04
N LYS A 38 6.18 -0.27 -1.28
CA LYS A 38 7.35 -1.09 -1.63
C LYS A 38 8.54 -0.80 -0.70
N LYS A 39 8.85 0.47 -0.42
CA LYS A 39 9.96 0.87 0.47
C LYS A 39 9.78 0.42 1.92
N VAL A 40 8.53 0.32 2.40
CA VAL A 40 8.23 -0.04 3.80
C VAL A 40 8.24 -1.56 3.98
N TRP A 41 7.94 -2.33 2.95
CA TRP A 41 7.95 -3.80 2.94
C TRP A 41 9.07 -4.38 2.04
N ASP A 42 10.20 -3.67 1.93
CA ASP A 42 11.40 -4.07 1.16
C ASP A 42 12.42 -4.90 1.98
N ASP A 43 12.03 -5.34 3.17
CA ASP A 43 12.85 -6.20 4.05
C ASP A 43 12.75 -7.68 3.64
#